data_AF-N1RN16-F1
#
_entry.id   AF-N1RN16-F1
#
_cell.length_a   1.000
_cell.length_b   1.000
_cell.length_c   1.000
_cell.angle_alpha   90.00
_cell.angle_beta   90.00
_cell.angle_gamma   90.00
#
_symmetry.space_group_name_H-M   'P 1'
#
loop_
_entity.id
_entity.type
_entity.pdbx_description
1 polymer ?
#
loop_
_entity_poly.entity_id
_entity_poly.type
_entity_poly.pdbx_seq_one_letter_code
_entity_poly.pdbx_strand_id
1 'polypeptide(L)'
;MMAARKGNDTMVQKLLGAGASLCAIDSKQEGILHHTAYSLNFDIVHYLAEQDLEGIDPQLREISRGDTPLGCLTWIFNEYKLPEVTIPTEDQQKDFIKLYFDLLIRDLERHISTLRDVQEAIEDRDSGATTELLDLLIKRNKDGFRQDLVDWYRGLQSYVSDGQWDNLMEAICEEHDETVEKVKRAAVAREKTMTDPEIKEFF
;
A
#
# COMPACT_ATOMS: atom_id res chain seq x y z
N MET A 1 -12.94 9.71 6.05
CA MET A 1 -13.49 8.88 4.95
C MET A 1 -14.65 9.53 4.24
N MET A 2 -15.85 9.66 4.83
CA MET A 2 -17.01 10.26 4.13
C MET A 2 -16.73 11.67 3.58
N ALA A 3 -16.09 12.53 4.37
CA ALA A 3 -15.67 13.86 3.93
C ALA A 3 -14.69 13.81 2.73
N ALA A 4 -13.77 12.84 2.74
CA ALA A 4 -12.80 12.64 1.67
C ALA A 4 -13.45 12.18 0.36
N ARG A 5 -14.37 11.21 0.44
CA ARG A 5 -15.16 10.75 -0.70
C ARG A 5 -16.02 11.84 -1.33
N LYS A 6 -16.43 12.83 -0.54
CA LYS A 6 -17.18 14.00 -1.02
C LYS A 6 -16.26 15.12 -1.52
N GLY A 7 -14.94 14.96 -1.45
CA GLY A 7 -13.99 16.02 -1.81
C GLY A 7 -14.09 17.26 -0.93
N ASN A 8 -14.56 17.11 0.31
CA ASN A 8 -14.73 18.21 1.26
C ASN A 8 -13.47 18.35 2.14
N ASP A 9 -12.47 19.00 1.57
CA ASP A 9 -11.17 19.33 2.17
C ASP A 9 -11.31 20.03 3.54
N THR A 10 -12.20 21.01 3.65
CA THR A 10 -12.44 21.78 4.86
C THR A 10 -12.92 20.88 6.00
N MET A 11 -13.80 19.93 5.71
CA MET A 11 -14.28 18.98 6.72
C MET A 11 -13.20 17.97 7.08
N VAL A 12 -12.38 17.52 6.13
CA VAL A 12 -11.23 16.65 6.42
C VAL A 12 -10.26 17.33 7.38
N GLN A 13 -9.89 18.59 7.11
CA GLN A 13 -9.04 19.40 7.99
C GLN A 13 -9.61 19.50 9.41
N LYS A 14 -10.90 19.83 9.54
CA LYS A 14 -11.56 19.92 10.86
C LYS A 14 -11.54 18.59 11.62
N LEU A 15 -11.77 17.48 10.93
CA LEU A 15 -11.76 16.15 11.54
C LEU A 15 -10.36 15.76 12.01
N LEU A 16 -9.33 16.04 11.21
CA LEU A 16 -7.94 15.77 11.60
C LEU A 16 -7.50 16.67 12.76
N GLY A 17 -7.88 17.95 12.75
CA GLY A 17 -7.67 18.85 13.89
C GLY A 17 -8.39 18.40 15.16
N ALA A 18 -9.44 17.58 15.04
CA ALA A 18 -10.14 16.95 16.16
C ALA A 18 -9.57 15.56 16.55
N GLY A 19 -8.46 15.13 15.95
CA GLY A 19 -7.79 13.86 16.26
C GLY A 19 -8.31 12.64 15.49
N ALA A 20 -9.03 12.83 14.38
CA ALA A 20 -9.40 11.71 13.52
C ALA A 20 -8.16 11.01 12.96
N SER A 21 -8.17 9.68 12.94
CA SER A 21 -7.05 8.88 12.39
C SER A 21 -7.14 8.75 10.87
N LEU A 22 -6.01 8.96 10.18
CA LEU A 22 -5.85 8.68 8.76
C LEU A 22 -5.70 7.19 8.45
N CYS A 23 -5.29 6.39 9.44
CA CYS A 23 -5.11 4.94 9.33
C CYS A 23 -6.37 4.15 9.68
N ALA A 24 -7.50 4.84 9.92
CA ALA A 24 -8.78 4.16 10.10
C ALA A 24 -9.12 3.33 8.85
N ILE A 25 -9.80 2.20 9.07
CA ILE A 25 -10.29 1.29 8.04
C ILE A 25 -11.77 1.02 8.34
N ASP A 26 -12.64 1.15 7.35
CA ASP A 26 -14.06 0.90 7.53
C ASP A 26 -14.45 -0.58 7.34
N SER A 27 -15.75 -0.87 7.44
CA SER A 27 -16.28 -2.23 7.32
C SER A 27 -16.12 -2.86 5.92
N LYS A 28 -15.74 -2.08 4.91
CA LYS A 28 -15.44 -2.57 3.56
C LYS A 28 -13.94 -2.76 3.32
N GLN A 29 -13.13 -2.62 4.37
CA GLN A 29 -11.68 -2.56 4.27
C GLN A 29 -11.20 -1.36 3.44
N GLU A 30 -11.98 -0.27 3.38
CA GLU A 30 -11.60 0.95 2.68
C GLU A 30 -10.90 1.91 3.66
N GLY A 31 -9.68 2.31 3.29
CA GLY A 31 -8.90 3.36 3.97
C GLY A 31 -9.13 4.76 3.38
N ILE A 32 -8.46 5.79 3.92
CA ILE A 32 -8.61 7.17 3.42
C ILE A 32 -8.27 7.33 1.92
N LEU A 33 -7.29 6.56 1.41
CA LEU A 33 -6.90 6.60 0.00
C LEU A 33 -7.99 6.02 -0.91
N HIS A 34 -8.68 4.95 -0.51
CA HIS A 34 -9.82 4.39 -1.26
C HIS A 34 -10.92 5.43 -1.41
N HIS A 35 -11.30 6.07 -0.29
CA HIS A 35 -12.32 7.11 -0.30
C HIS A 35 -11.90 8.33 -1.13
N THR A 36 -10.61 8.66 -1.14
CA THR A 36 -10.07 9.75 -1.96
C THR A 36 -10.07 9.41 -3.44
N ALA A 37 -9.78 8.16 -3.81
CA ALA A 37 -9.87 7.67 -5.19
C ALA A 37 -11.30 7.77 -5.75
N TYR A 38 -12.32 7.68 -4.88
CA TYR A 38 -13.72 7.88 -5.23
C TYR A 38 -14.18 9.35 -5.24
N SER A 39 -13.30 10.29 -4.89
CA SER A 39 -13.64 11.71 -4.89
C SER A 39 -13.76 12.26 -6.31
N LEU A 40 -14.56 13.31 -6.47
CA LEU A 40 -14.62 14.10 -7.71
C LEU A 40 -13.83 15.42 -7.59
N ASN A 41 -13.36 15.74 -6.37
CA ASN A 41 -12.45 16.85 -6.12
C ASN A 41 -11.14 16.31 -5.54
N PHE A 42 -10.04 16.60 -6.22
CA PHE A 42 -8.69 16.15 -5.88
C PHE A 42 -7.89 17.21 -5.11
N ASP A 43 -8.47 18.37 -4.76
CA ASP A 43 -7.82 19.32 -3.84
C ASP A 43 -7.43 18.64 -2.51
N ILE A 44 -8.21 17.65 -2.09
CA ILE A 44 -7.91 16.79 -0.94
C ILE A 44 -6.58 16.02 -1.08
N VAL A 45 -6.18 15.66 -2.30
CA VAL A 45 -4.92 14.92 -2.55
C VAL A 45 -3.74 15.79 -2.17
N HIS A 46 -3.74 17.06 -2.58
CA HIS A 46 -2.70 18.00 -2.18
C HIS A 46 -2.66 18.17 -0.66
N TYR A 47 -3.83 18.32 -0.04
CA TYR A 47 -3.89 18.41 1.42
C TYR A 47 -3.34 17.15 2.12
N LEU A 48 -3.71 15.95 1.65
CA LEU A 48 -3.21 14.68 2.19
C LEU A 48 -1.70 14.55 1.99
N ALA A 49 -1.16 14.99 0.86
CA ALA A 49 0.27 14.97 0.57
C ALA A 49 1.10 15.83 1.54
N GLU A 50 0.48 16.82 2.21
CA GLU A 50 1.09 17.65 3.24
C GLU A 50 0.99 17.05 4.65
N GLN A 51 0.23 15.97 4.84
CA GLN A 51 0.05 15.34 6.15
C GLN A 51 1.12 14.27 6.41
N ASP A 52 1.23 13.90 7.69
CA ASP A 52 1.91 12.66 8.05
C ASP A 52 1.03 11.46 7.68
N LEU A 53 1.47 10.75 6.64
CA LEU A 53 0.82 9.57 6.10
C LEU A 53 1.52 8.28 6.56
N GLU A 54 2.30 8.32 7.65
CA GLU A 54 2.87 7.13 8.25
C GLU A 54 1.77 6.13 8.67
N GLY A 55 1.99 4.85 8.37
CA GLY A 55 1.04 3.78 8.69
C GLY A 55 -0.14 3.63 7.73
N ILE A 56 -0.30 4.53 6.74
CA ILE A 56 -1.24 4.29 5.65
C ILE A 56 -0.66 3.20 4.74
N ASP A 57 -1.45 2.16 4.52
CA ASP A 57 -1.11 1.05 3.64
C ASP A 57 -1.69 1.30 2.23
N PRO A 58 -0.86 1.65 1.23
CA PRO A 58 -1.32 1.83 -0.14
C PRO A 58 -1.67 0.50 -0.82
N GLN A 59 -1.22 -0.64 -0.28
CA GLN A 59 -1.50 -1.98 -0.81
C GLN A 59 -2.73 -2.62 -0.16
N LEU A 60 -3.44 -1.91 0.72
CA LEU A 60 -4.71 -2.35 1.29
C LEU A 60 -5.71 -2.62 0.15
N ARG A 61 -6.36 -3.78 0.16
CA ARG A 61 -7.37 -4.16 -0.83
C ARG A 61 -8.75 -4.13 -0.19
N GLU A 62 -9.71 -3.48 -0.84
CA GLU A 62 -11.09 -3.43 -0.35
C GLU A 62 -11.82 -4.76 -0.59
N ILE A 63 -12.83 -5.06 0.23
CA ILE A 63 -13.43 -6.41 0.27
C ILE A 63 -14.34 -6.76 -0.92
N SER A 64 -14.86 -5.76 -1.64
CA SER A 64 -15.93 -5.94 -2.63
C SER A 64 -15.40 -6.52 -3.94
N ARG A 65 -14.22 -6.09 -4.39
CA ARG A 65 -13.55 -6.45 -5.64
C ARG A 65 -12.09 -6.83 -5.42
N GLY A 66 -11.53 -6.51 -4.26
CA GLY A 66 -10.10 -6.71 -3.99
C GLY A 66 -9.24 -5.59 -4.57
N ASP A 67 -9.81 -4.44 -4.90
CA ASP A 67 -9.05 -3.33 -5.50
C ASP A 67 -8.22 -2.59 -4.46
N THR A 68 -7.01 -2.18 -4.85
CA THR A 68 -6.23 -1.15 -4.14
C THR A 68 -6.90 0.23 -4.26
N PRO A 69 -6.42 1.26 -3.54
CA PRO A 69 -6.85 2.64 -3.79
C PRO A 69 -6.68 3.07 -5.26
N LEU A 70 -5.60 2.62 -5.92
CA LEU A 70 -5.36 2.93 -7.33
C LEU A 70 -6.30 2.15 -8.25
N GLY A 71 -6.59 0.89 -7.94
CA GLY A 71 -7.62 0.10 -8.65
C GLY A 71 -9.00 0.77 -8.56
N CYS A 72 -9.38 1.26 -7.37
CA CYS A 72 -10.63 2.00 -7.16
C CYS A 72 -10.75 3.27 -8.01
N LEU A 73 -9.62 3.91 -8.31
CA LEU A 73 -9.60 5.09 -9.18
C LEU A 73 -10.19 4.76 -10.55
N THR A 74 -9.91 3.57 -11.10
CA THR A 74 -10.42 3.12 -12.42
C THR A 74 -11.95 3.17 -12.53
N TRP A 75 -12.64 3.04 -11.40
CA TRP A 75 -14.09 2.95 -11.35
C TRP A 75 -14.79 4.24 -11.77
N ILE A 76 -14.22 5.38 -11.38
CA ILE A 76 -14.73 6.70 -11.80
C ILE A 76 -14.60 6.87 -13.32
N PHE A 77 -13.52 6.39 -13.93
CA PHE A 77 -13.17 6.76 -15.30
C PHE A 77 -13.66 5.77 -16.36
N ASN A 78 -13.70 4.48 -16.04
CA ASN A 78 -14.01 3.44 -17.03
C ASN A 78 -15.44 2.90 -16.92
N GLU A 79 -15.98 2.77 -15.70
CA GLU A 79 -17.26 2.08 -15.47
C GLU A 79 -18.43 3.03 -15.15
N TYR A 80 -18.17 4.23 -14.62
CA TYR A 80 -19.19 5.17 -14.15
C TYR A 80 -19.30 6.46 -14.98
N LYS A 81 -19.79 6.37 -16.23
CA LYS A 81 -20.11 7.56 -17.05
C LYS A 81 -21.50 8.10 -16.74
N LEU A 82 -21.64 8.91 -15.69
CA LEU A 82 -22.84 9.74 -15.50
C LEU A 82 -22.65 11.09 -16.25
N PRO A 83 -23.58 11.50 -17.11
CA PRO A 83 -23.43 12.69 -17.95
C PRO A 83 -23.39 14.04 -17.19
N GLU A 84 -23.71 14.05 -15.90
CA GLU A 84 -23.76 15.26 -15.06
C GLU A 84 -22.61 15.36 -14.03
N VAL A 85 -21.65 14.42 -14.06
CA VAL A 85 -20.56 14.37 -13.10
C VAL A 85 -19.30 15.00 -13.68
N THR A 86 -18.78 16.04 -13.02
CA THR A 86 -17.45 16.57 -13.33
C THR A 86 -16.40 15.54 -12.94
N ILE A 87 -15.79 14.92 -13.94
CA ILE A 87 -14.71 13.95 -13.78
C ILE A 87 -13.40 14.72 -13.51
N PRO A 88 -12.56 14.28 -12.55
CA PRO A 88 -11.25 14.87 -12.32
C PRO A 88 -10.41 14.94 -13.61
N THR A 89 -9.69 16.04 -13.81
CA THR A 89 -8.80 16.21 -14.97
C THR A 89 -7.66 15.19 -14.95
N GLU A 90 -7.00 14.98 -16.10
CA GLU A 90 -5.82 14.10 -16.15
C GLU A 90 -4.72 14.57 -15.18
N ASP A 91 -4.55 15.88 -15.01
CA ASP A 91 -3.59 16.43 -14.05
C ASP A 91 -3.97 16.09 -12.61
N GLN A 92 -5.24 16.22 -12.25
CA GLN A 92 -5.74 15.81 -10.94
C GLN A 92 -5.54 14.30 -10.71
N GLN A 93 -5.76 13.47 -11.72
CA GLN A 93 -5.48 12.03 -11.63
C GLN A 93 -3.99 11.77 -11.40
N LYS A 94 -3.11 12.46 -12.12
CA LYS A 94 -1.66 12.36 -11.95
C LYS A 94 -1.23 12.72 -10.53
N ASP A 95 -1.85 13.72 -9.90
CA ASP A 95 -1.53 14.08 -8.51
C ASP A 95 -1.83 12.93 -7.54
N PHE A 96 -2.95 12.21 -7.72
CA PHE A 96 -3.24 11.03 -6.90
C PHE A 96 -2.34 9.85 -7.22
N ILE A 97 -2.09 9.58 -8.51
CA ILE A 97 -1.18 8.51 -8.94
C ILE A 97 0.19 8.74 -8.29
N LYS A 98 0.69 9.98 -8.34
CA LYS A 98 1.95 10.37 -7.72
C LYS A 98 1.94 10.16 -6.22
N LEU A 99 0.91 10.62 -5.51
CA LEU A 99 0.76 10.40 -4.07
C LEU A 99 0.74 8.90 -3.74
N TYR A 100 -0.06 8.11 -4.47
CA TYR A 100 -0.16 6.67 -4.28
C TYR A 100 1.20 5.98 -4.43
N PHE A 101 1.93 6.28 -5.51
CA PHE A 101 3.23 5.65 -5.77
C PHE A 101 4.32 6.16 -4.82
N ASP A 102 4.29 7.41 -4.39
CA ASP A 102 5.18 7.91 -3.33
C ASP A 102 5.01 7.11 -2.03
N LEU A 103 3.76 6.84 -1.65
CA LEU A 103 3.46 6.01 -0.48
C LEU A 103 3.87 4.55 -0.69
N LEU A 104 3.58 3.99 -1.87
CA LEU A 104 3.89 2.60 -2.20
C LEU A 104 5.41 2.35 -2.22
N ILE A 105 6.18 3.22 -2.88
CA ILE A 105 7.64 3.09 -2.95
C ILE A 105 8.21 3.13 -1.54
N ARG A 106 7.81 4.09 -0.72
CA ARG A 106 8.24 4.19 0.68
C ARG A 106 7.87 2.94 1.50
N ASP A 107 6.68 2.40 1.29
CA ASP A 107 6.22 1.16 1.95
C ASP A 107 7.11 -0.04 1.55
N LEU A 108 7.39 -0.19 0.26
CA LEU A 108 8.23 -1.25 -0.28
C LEU A 108 9.70 -1.10 0.15
N GLU A 109 10.25 0.11 0.16
CA GLU A 109 11.62 0.37 0.65
C GLU A 109 11.78 -0.01 2.12
N ARG A 110 10.77 0.30 2.95
CA ARG A 110 10.74 -0.15 4.34
C ARG A 110 10.68 -1.67 4.43
N HIS A 111 9.94 -2.33 3.53
CA HIS A 111 9.88 -3.79 3.49
C HIS A 111 11.24 -4.39 3.11
N ILE A 112 11.90 -3.85 2.07
CA ILE A 112 13.27 -4.22 1.66
C ILE A 112 14.24 -4.09 2.82
N SER A 113 14.18 -2.99 3.58
CA SER A 113 15.03 -2.82 4.77
C SER A 113 14.82 -3.95 5.78
N THR A 114 13.57 -4.29 6.11
CA THR A 114 13.28 -5.39 7.03
C THR A 114 13.76 -6.75 6.49
N LEU A 115 13.62 -7.00 5.18
CA LEU A 115 14.14 -8.23 4.56
C LEU A 115 15.67 -8.31 4.65
N ARG A 116 16.37 -7.18 4.49
CA ARG A 116 17.83 -7.12 4.70
C ARG A 116 18.21 -7.40 6.14
N ASP A 117 17.47 -6.85 7.11
CA ASP A 117 17.69 -7.16 8.52
C ASP A 117 17.49 -8.67 8.80
N VAL A 118 16.50 -9.30 8.13
CA VAL A 118 16.28 -10.75 8.22
C VAL A 118 17.45 -11.53 7.61
N GLN A 119 17.97 -11.11 6.46
CA GLN A 119 19.15 -11.73 5.83
C GLN A 119 20.36 -11.68 6.77
N GLU A 120 20.65 -10.50 7.34
CA GLU A 120 21.75 -10.34 8.31
C GLU A 120 21.59 -11.28 9.52
N ALA A 121 20.38 -11.38 10.09
CA ALA A 121 20.10 -12.30 11.18
C ALA A 121 20.26 -13.79 10.81
N ILE A 122 19.92 -14.16 9.57
CA ILE A 122 20.12 -15.52 9.05
C ILE A 122 21.62 -15.84 8.89
N GLU A 123 22.42 -14.88 8.38
CA GLU A 123 23.88 -15.05 8.23
C GLU A 123 24.56 -15.28 9.58
N ASP A 124 24.14 -14.53 10.60
CA ASP A 124 24.59 -14.69 11.99
C ASP A 124 24.01 -15.94 12.67
N ARG A 125 23.07 -16.64 12.03
CA ARG A 125 22.31 -17.78 12.56
C ARG A 125 21.60 -17.45 13.87
N ASP A 126 21.17 -16.20 14.03
CA ASP A 126 20.42 -15.74 15.18
C ASP A 126 18.94 -16.09 15.00
N SER A 127 18.52 -17.20 15.60
CA SER A 127 17.13 -17.65 15.56
C SER A 127 16.17 -16.70 16.27
N GLY A 128 16.61 -16.02 17.32
CA GLY A 128 15.81 -15.05 18.06
C GLY A 128 15.50 -13.84 17.18
N ALA A 129 16.54 -13.18 16.68
CA ALA A 129 16.39 -12.02 15.81
C ALA A 129 15.63 -12.36 14.53
N THR A 130 15.94 -13.49 13.88
CA THR A 130 15.23 -13.94 12.68
C THR A 130 13.74 -14.12 12.94
N THR A 131 13.36 -14.77 14.04
CA THR A 131 11.94 -14.99 14.39
C THR A 131 11.22 -13.69 14.68
N GLU A 132 11.84 -12.78 15.42
CA GLU A 132 11.27 -11.46 15.74
C GLU A 132 11.02 -10.63 14.49
N LEU A 133 11.97 -10.62 13.55
CA LEU A 133 11.84 -9.90 12.29
C LEU A 133 10.75 -10.53 11.38
N LEU A 134 10.67 -11.86 11.32
CA LEU A 134 9.57 -12.55 10.63
C LEU A 134 8.21 -12.23 11.27
N ASP A 135 8.12 -12.16 12.60
CA ASP A 135 6.90 -11.77 13.32
C ASP A 135 6.48 -10.32 13.01
N LEU A 136 7.44 -9.41 12.82
CA LEU A 136 7.16 -8.04 12.36
C LEU A 136 6.54 -8.04 10.95
N LEU A 137 7.09 -8.84 10.02
CA LEU A 137 6.53 -8.99 8.67
C LEU A 137 5.14 -9.63 8.69
N ILE A 138 4.93 -10.65 9.53
CA ILE A 138 3.62 -11.29 9.75
C ILE A 138 2.60 -10.26 10.24
N LYS A 139 2.95 -9.47 11.26
CA LYS A 139 2.06 -8.46 11.83
C LYS A 139 1.66 -7.43 10.77
N ARG A 140 2.62 -6.88 10.03
CA ARG A 140 2.36 -5.87 9.00
C ARG A 140 1.49 -6.40 7.86
N ASN A 141 1.68 -7.65 7.45
CA ASN A 141 0.84 -8.26 6.42
C ASN A 141 -0.56 -8.60 6.93
N LYS A 142 -0.69 -8.94 8.21
CA LYS A 142 -1.99 -9.14 8.86
C LYS A 142 -2.79 -7.84 8.92
N ASP A 143 -2.15 -6.73 9.29
CA ASP A 143 -2.79 -5.41 9.38
C ASP A 143 -3.27 -4.91 8.00
N GLY A 144 -2.60 -5.32 6.92
CA GLY A 144 -3.01 -5.06 5.54
C GLY A 144 -3.82 -6.17 4.87
N PHE A 145 -4.33 -7.14 5.64
CA PHE A 145 -5.18 -8.25 5.18
C PHE A 145 -4.57 -9.15 4.08
N ARG A 146 -3.24 -9.25 4.01
CA ARG A 146 -2.51 -10.10 3.06
C ARG A 146 -2.27 -11.50 3.64
N GLN A 147 -3.34 -12.29 3.74
CA GLN A 147 -3.31 -13.59 4.44
C GLN A 147 -2.32 -14.59 3.81
N ASP A 148 -2.19 -14.61 2.49
CA ASP A 148 -1.24 -15.52 1.81
C ASP A 148 0.21 -15.25 2.23
N LEU A 149 0.61 -13.98 2.35
CA LEU A 149 1.93 -13.59 2.85
C LEU A 149 2.08 -13.92 4.34
N VAL A 150 1.05 -13.69 5.15
CA VAL A 150 1.05 -14.08 6.56
C VAL A 150 1.36 -15.57 6.72
N ASP A 151 0.71 -16.42 5.92
CA ASP A 151 0.91 -17.87 6.00
C ASP A 151 2.26 -18.29 5.43
N TRP A 152 2.74 -17.61 4.38
CA TRP A 152 4.09 -17.82 3.85
C TRP A 152 5.18 -17.50 4.89
N TYR A 153 5.15 -16.32 5.52
CA TYR A 153 6.12 -15.94 6.55
C TYR A 153 6.05 -16.84 7.79
N ARG A 154 4.86 -17.30 8.20
CA ARG A 154 4.73 -18.33 9.24
C ARG A 154 5.37 -19.65 8.83
N GLY A 155 5.24 -20.02 7.55
CA GLY A 155 5.93 -21.16 6.98
C GLY A 155 7.45 -21.04 7.13
N LEU A 156 8.02 -19.85 6.87
CA LEU A 156 9.46 -19.62 7.02
C LEU A 156 9.97 -19.78 8.45
N GLN A 157 9.13 -19.60 9.48
CA GLN A 157 9.51 -19.85 10.88
C GLN A 157 9.82 -21.33 11.15
N SER A 158 9.28 -22.27 10.35
CA SER A 158 9.66 -23.69 10.49
C SER A 158 11.11 -23.92 10.06
N TYR A 159 11.61 -23.24 9.02
CA TYR A 159 13.01 -23.33 8.60
C TYR A 159 13.96 -22.86 9.69
N VAL A 160 13.59 -21.84 10.46
CA VAL A 160 14.36 -21.39 11.64
C VAL A 160 14.43 -22.51 12.68
N SER A 161 13.29 -23.14 12.98
CA SER A 161 13.19 -24.21 13.98
C SER A 161 13.95 -25.48 13.58
N ASP A 162 13.94 -25.80 12.29
CA ASP A 162 14.59 -26.97 11.72
C ASP A 162 16.06 -26.72 11.35
N GLY A 163 16.55 -25.48 11.52
CA GLY A 163 17.92 -25.08 11.20
C GLY A 163 18.24 -25.08 9.70
N GLN A 164 17.22 -24.95 8.84
CA GLN A 164 17.34 -24.92 7.39
C GLN A 164 17.70 -23.52 6.87
N TRP A 165 18.83 -22.99 7.34
CA TRP A 165 19.26 -21.62 7.08
C TRP A 165 19.47 -21.30 5.61
N ASP A 166 20.00 -22.23 4.82
CA ASP A 166 20.26 -22.00 3.40
C ASP A 166 18.95 -21.86 2.60
N ASN A 167 17.96 -22.72 2.88
CA ASN A 167 16.63 -22.64 2.27
C ASN A 167 15.88 -21.37 2.70
N LEU A 168 16.03 -20.98 3.97
CA LEU A 168 15.44 -19.75 4.49
C LEU A 168 16.07 -18.52 3.82
N MET A 169 17.40 -18.50 3.68
CA MET A 169 18.11 -17.43 2.99
C MET A 169 17.66 -17.32 1.54
N GLU A 170 17.59 -18.43 0.80
CA GLU A 170 17.13 -18.47 -0.58
C GLU A 170 15.73 -17.84 -0.72
N ALA A 171 14.78 -18.28 0.11
CA ALA A 171 13.41 -17.75 0.08
C ALA A 171 13.32 -16.25 0.40
N ILE A 172 14.11 -15.76 1.37
CA ILE A 172 14.14 -14.33 1.73
C ILE A 172 14.82 -13.50 0.65
N CYS A 173 15.87 -14.01 0.00
CA CYS A 173 16.53 -13.34 -1.12
C CYS A 173 15.61 -13.22 -2.34
N GLU A 174 14.83 -14.26 -2.66
CA GLU A 174 13.85 -14.20 -3.74
C GLU A 174 12.79 -13.11 -3.50
N GLU A 175 12.23 -13.04 -2.30
CA GLU A 175 11.24 -11.99 -1.94
C GLU A 175 11.88 -10.59 -1.93
N HIS A 176 13.12 -10.46 -1.46
CA HIS A 176 13.87 -9.21 -1.51
C HIS A 176 14.02 -8.72 -2.95
N ASP A 177 14.47 -9.60 -3.86
CA ASP A 177 14.72 -9.24 -5.25
C ASP A 177 13.43 -8.90 -6.00
N GLU A 178 12.34 -9.67 -5.79
CA GLU A 178 11.03 -9.34 -6.35
C GLU A 178 10.51 -8.01 -5.82
N THR A 179 10.71 -7.71 -4.53
CA THR A 179 10.32 -6.43 -3.94
C THR A 179 11.13 -5.27 -4.52
N VAL A 180 12.43 -5.45 -4.74
CA VAL A 180 13.29 -4.45 -5.42
C VAL A 180 12.82 -4.19 -6.85
N GLU A 181 12.49 -5.23 -7.61
CA GLU A 181 11.93 -5.06 -8.96
C GLU A 181 10.56 -4.38 -8.93
N LYS A 182 9.73 -4.67 -7.93
CA LYS A 182 8.44 -3.97 -7.73
C LYS A 182 8.63 -2.48 -7.46
N VAL A 183 9.65 -2.07 -6.69
CA VAL A 183 10.00 -0.65 -6.49
C VAL A 183 10.36 0.02 -7.81
N LYS A 184 11.17 -0.63 -8.65
CA LYS A 184 11.56 -0.10 -9.98
C LYS A 184 10.34 0.09 -10.87
N ARG A 185 9.44 -0.90 -10.92
CA ARG A 185 8.18 -0.81 -11.67
C ARG A 185 7.27 0.29 -11.13
N ALA A 186 7.14 0.41 -9.81
CA ALA A 186 6.38 1.47 -9.16
C ALA A 186 6.92 2.86 -9.48
N ALA A 187 8.24 3.04 -9.50
CA ALA A 187 8.89 4.29 -9.90
C ALA A 187 8.63 4.67 -11.36
N VAL A 188 8.56 3.68 -12.27
CA VAL A 188 8.15 3.92 -13.66
C VAL A 188 6.67 4.30 -13.74
N ALA A 189 5.80 3.56 -13.05
CA ALA A 189 4.35 3.75 -13.03
C ALA A 189 3.93 5.10 -12.41
N ARG A 190 4.71 5.63 -11.47
CA ARG A 190 4.50 6.93 -10.83
C ARG A 190 4.33 8.10 -11.82
N GLU A 191 5.04 8.05 -12.94
CA GLU A 191 5.02 9.12 -13.96
C GLU A 191 4.04 8.84 -15.12
N LYS A 192 3.15 7.86 -14.94
CA LYS A 192 2.21 7.38 -15.96
C LYS A 192 0.79 7.86 -15.68
N THR A 193 -0.09 7.57 -16.62
CA THR A 193 -1.52 7.87 -16.60
C THR A 193 -2.33 6.59 -16.43
N MET A 194 -3.60 6.71 -16.03
CA MET A 194 -4.49 5.55 -15.84
C MET A 194 -4.67 4.67 -17.09
N THR A 195 -4.37 5.21 -18.28
CA THR A 195 -4.45 4.46 -19.55
C THR A 195 -3.22 3.61 -19.84
N ASP A 196 -2.10 3.89 -19.18
CA ASP A 196 -0.84 3.18 -19.41
C ASP A 196 -0.89 1.77 -18.81
N PRO A 197 -0.36 0.75 -19.52
CA PRO A 197 -0.37 -0.64 -19.03
C PRO A 197 0.43 -0.84 -17.74
N GLU A 198 1.45 -0.02 -17.49
CA GLU A 198 2.30 -0.07 -16.30
C GLU A 198 1.53 0.18 -15.00
N ILE A 199 0.40 0.89 -15.06
CA ILE A 199 -0.45 1.14 -13.88
C ILE A 199 -1.25 -0.13 -13.51
N LYS A 200 -1.61 -0.95 -14.50
CA LYS A 200 -2.62 -2.02 -14.32
C LYS A 200 -2.19 -3.14 -13.39
N GLU A 201 -0.89 -3.38 -13.25
CA GLU A 201 -0.38 -4.40 -12.31
C GLU A 201 -0.57 -3.99 -10.84
N PHE A 202 -0.82 -2.71 -10.56
CA PHE A 202 -1.01 -2.16 -9.22
C PHE A 202 -2.47 -1.98 -8.83
N PHE A 203 -3.41 -2.49 -9.62
CA PHE A 203 -4.83 -2.49 -9.28
C PHE A 203 -5.13 -3.45 -8.13
#